data_AF-A0A8S0SXV2-F1
#
_entry.id   AF-A0A8S0SXV2-F1
#
_cell.length_a   1.000
_cell.length_b   1.000
_cell.length_c   1.000
_cell.angle_alpha   90.00
_cell.angle_beta   90.00
_cell.angle_gamma   90.00
#
_symmetry.space_group_name_H-M   'P 1'
#
loop_
_entity.id
_entity.type
_entity.pdbx_description
1 polymer ?
#
loop_
_entity_poly.entity_id
_entity_poly.type
_entity_poly.pdbx_seq_one_letter_code
_entity_poly.pdbx_strand_id
1 'polypeptide(L)'
;MYRFKVPENSIPKEAAYQIINDELMLDGNPRLNLASFVTTWMEPECDKLIMDSINKNYVDMDEYPVTTELQASSSQVIAQYYQLIRLGYEGYKNIMENCQENAMVLKAGLEKTGRFNIVSKDNGVPLVAFSLKDSSRHTEFEVSDMLRRFGWIVPAYTMPPDAQHVTVLRVVIREDFSRTLAERLVIDIDKVLRDLDTLPARVTEKVAATEEQAQNGGVVKKSDIEVQREITTAWMKFVADKKKTNGVC
;
A
#
# COMPACT_ATOMS: atom_id res chain seq x y z
N MET A 1 36.19 38.57 -2.85
CA MET A 1 36.14 37.16 -2.43
C MET A 1 36.27 36.25 -3.64
N TYR A 2 37.04 35.16 -3.54
CA TYR A 2 37.36 34.28 -4.67
C TYR A 2 36.10 33.52 -5.14
N ARG A 3 35.28 34.14 -5.98
CA ARG A 3 34.00 33.56 -6.41
C ARG A 3 34.14 32.39 -7.39
N PHE A 4 35.30 32.22 -8.03
CA PHE A 4 35.44 31.26 -9.15
C PHE A 4 36.80 30.54 -9.24
N LYS A 5 37.72 30.71 -8.29
CA LYS A 5 39.03 30.03 -8.27
C LYS A 5 39.47 29.72 -6.84
N VAL A 6 40.15 28.59 -6.66
CA VAL A 6 40.79 28.23 -5.38
C VAL A 6 41.98 29.18 -5.15
N PRO A 7 42.13 29.80 -3.96
CA PRO A 7 43.25 30.68 -3.65
C PRO A 7 44.58 29.93 -3.53
N GLU A 8 45.69 30.61 -3.85
CA GLU A 8 47.05 30.03 -3.81
C GLU A 8 47.58 29.84 -2.37
N ASN A 9 47.07 30.62 -1.42
CA ASN A 9 47.49 30.59 -0.02
C ASN A 9 46.32 30.25 0.91
N SER A 10 46.59 29.48 1.96
CA SER A 10 45.61 29.15 3.00
C SER A 10 45.31 30.35 3.90
N ILE A 11 44.07 30.44 4.39
CA ILE A 11 43.66 31.40 5.41
C ILE A 11 43.29 30.67 6.72
N PRO A 12 43.46 31.31 7.90
CA PRO A 12 42.97 30.75 9.16
C PRO A 12 41.45 30.55 9.15
N LYS A 13 40.96 29.49 9.81
CA LYS A 13 39.53 29.12 9.81
C LYS A 13 38.64 30.20 10.46
N GLU A 14 39.14 30.88 11.48
CA GLU A 14 38.44 31.95 12.18
C GLU A 14 38.29 33.18 11.29
N ALA A 15 39.33 33.52 10.53
CA ALA A 15 39.27 34.62 9.56
C ALA A 15 38.29 34.30 8.43
N ALA A 16 38.27 33.06 7.94
CA ALA A 16 37.29 32.61 6.95
C ALA A 16 35.85 32.72 7.46
N TYR A 17 35.59 32.28 8.70
CA TYR A 17 34.29 32.41 9.35
C TYR A 17 33.83 33.86 9.44
N GLN A 18 34.70 34.77 9.92
CA GLN A 18 34.34 36.18 10.06
C GLN A 18 34.01 36.83 8.71
N ILE A 19 34.83 36.58 7.69
CA ILE A 19 34.58 37.09 6.33
C ILE A 19 33.21 36.64 5.81
N ILE A 20 32.88 35.35 5.95
CA ILE A 20 31.59 34.81 5.51
C ILE A 20 30.44 35.41 6.33
N ASN A 21 30.59 35.47 7.66
CA ASN A 21 29.58 36.01 8.55
C ASN A 21 29.29 37.48 8.26
N ASP A 22 30.32 38.29 8.03
CA ASP A 22 30.19 39.70 7.67
C ASP A 22 29.49 39.91 6.32
N GLU A 23 29.76 39.04 5.33
CA GLU A 23 29.05 39.09 4.04
C GLU A 23 27.57 38.69 4.20
N LEU A 24 27.28 37.68 5.02
CA LEU A 24 25.90 37.25 5.32
C LEU A 24 25.10 38.30 6.10
N MET A 25 25.75 39.18 6.87
CA MET A 25 25.07 40.29 7.56
C MET A 25 24.47 41.33 6.59
N LEU A 26 24.86 41.29 5.31
CA LEU A 26 24.26 42.12 4.26
C LEU A 26 22.91 41.59 3.77
N ASP A 27 22.55 40.34 4.11
CA ASP A 27 21.23 39.80 3.82
C ASP A 27 20.14 40.54 4.62
N GLY A 28 18.93 40.60 4.04
CA GLY A 28 17.78 41.20 4.69
C GLY A 28 17.39 40.45 5.96
N ASN A 29 16.91 41.18 6.97
CA ASN A 29 16.45 40.58 8.22
C ASN A 29 15.28 39.60 7.94
N PRO A 30 15.42 38.29 8.26
CA PRO A 30 14.37 37.30 8.02
C PRO A 30 13.04 37.64 8.68
N ARG A 31 13.05 38.32 9.84
CA ARG A 31 11.83 38.76 10.53
C ARG A 31 11.02 39.80 9.76
N LEU A 32 11.64 40.48 8.79
CA LEU A 32 11.00 41.46 7.93
C LEU A 32 10.66 40.88 6.55
N ASN A 33 10.90 39.58 6.33
CA ASN A 33 10.60 38.94 5.07
C ASN A 33 9.10 38.62 4.97
N LEU A 34 8.43 39.23 3.98
CA LEU A 34 6.99 39.08 3.70
C LEU A 34 6.71 38.26 2.43
N ALA A 35 7.71 37.59 1.86
CA ALA A 35 7.53 36.74 0.69
C ALA A 35 6.65 35.52 1.02
N SER A 36 5.86 35.07 0.04
CA SER A 36 5.09 33.83 0.16
C SER A 36 6.03 32.61 0.23
N PHE A 37 5.67 31.63 1.05
CA PHE A 37 6.39 30.35 1.25
C PHE A 37 7.75 30.42 1.96
N VAL A 38 7.94 31.36 2.89
CA VAL A 38 9.16 31.41 3.73
C VAL A 38 8.80 31.21 5.20
N THR A 39 9.47 30.26 5.85
CA THR A 39 9.40 30.09 7.31
C THR A 39 10.44 31.00 7.95
N THR A 40 10.00 32.12 8.52
CA THR A 40 10.88 33.14 9.14
C THR A 40 10.99 33.00 10.66
N TRP A 41 10.25 32.04 11.22
CA TRP A 41 10.19 31.74 12.64
C TRP A 41 9.93 30.25 12.85
N MET A 42 10.50 29.71 13.92
CA MET A 42 10.41 28.31 14.33
C MET A 42 10.34 28.24 15.86
N GLU A 43 9.65 27.26 16.42
CA GLU A 43 9.62 27.01 17.85
C GLU A 43 11.03 26.68 18.40
N PRO A 44 11.42 27.14 19.61
CA PRO A 44 12.75 26.87 20.18
C PRO A 44 13.12 25.39 20.27
N GLU A 45 12.13 24.52 20.49
CA GLU A 45 12.29 23.08 20.54
C GLU A 45 12.67 22.51 19.17
N CYS A 46 12.09 23.05 18.09
CA CYS A 46 12.38 22.66 16.71
C CYS A 46 13.80 23.09 16.31
N ASP A 47 14.20 24.33 16.64
CA ASP A 47 15.58 24.81 16.41
C ASP A 47 16.60 23.91 17.11
N LYS A 48 16.31 23.52 18.35
CA LYS A 48 17.16 22.61 19.12
C LYS A 48 17.28 21.24 18.45
N LEU A 49 16.17 20.65 18.00
CA LEU A 49 16.17 19.35 17.32
C LEU A 49 16.93 19.37 15.99
N ILE A 50 16.84 20.47 15.23
CA ILE A 50 17.60 20.66 13.99
C ILE A 50 19.10 20.68 14.30
N MET A 51 19.53 21.46 15.30
CA MET A 51 20.93 21.54 15.70
C MET A 51 21.46 20.20 16.25
N ASP A 52 20.67 19.51 17.08
CA ASP A 52 21.03 18.19 17.62
C ASP A 52 21.13 17.12 16.51
N SER A 53 20.47 17.33 15.36
CA SER A 53 20.44 16.40 14.23
C SER A 53 21.34 16.79 13.05
N ILE A 54 22.10 17.89 13.14
CA ILE A 54 22.89 18.43 12.01
C ILE A 54 23.93 17.46 11.44
N ASN A 55 24.41 16.53 12.28
CA ASN A 55 25.41 15.53 11.90
C ASN A 55 24.79 14.23 11.34
N LYS A 56 23.47 14.13 11.24
CA LYS A 56 22.80 12.95 10.65
C LYS A 56 22.71 13.12 9.14
N ASN A 57 23.18 12.10 8.42
CA ASN A 57 23.07 12.07 6.96
C ASN A 57 21.69 11.56 6.53
N TYR A 58 20.76 12.47 6.25
CA TYR A 58 19.39 12.13 5.84
C TYR A 58 19.28 11.36 4.52
N VAL A 59 20.31 11.39 3.67
CA VAL A 59 20.33 10.61 2.41
C VAL A 59 20.57 9.13 2.70
N ASP A 60 21.27 8.82 3.81
CA ASP A 60 21.59 7.47 4.23
C ASP A 60 20.51 6.93 5.18
N MET A 61 19.40 6.50 4.60
CA MET A 61 18.24 6.02 5.36
C MET A 61 18.50 4.68 6.08
N ASP A 62 19.45 3.89 5.60
CA ASP A 62 19.79 2.59 6.18
C ASP A 62 20.56 2.74 7.51
N GLU A 63 21.42 3.77 7.60
CA GLU A 63 22.16 4.08 8.83
C GLU A 63 21.26 4.75 9.90
N TYR A 64 20.20 5.46 9.48
CA TYR A 64 19.30 6.22 10.38
C TYR A 64 17.81 5.84 10.23
N PRO A 65 17.40 4.58 10.48
CA PRO A 65 16.04 4.11 10.23
C PRO A 65 14.98 4.83 11.09
N VAL A 66 15.31 5.19 12.34
CA VAL A 66 14.38 5.89 13.25
C VAL A 66 14.06 7.30 12.74
N THR A 67 15.03 7.99 12.14
CA THR A 67 14.81 9.31 11.55
C THR A 67 13.86 9.22 10.36
N THR A 68 14.02 8.20 9.52
CA THR A 68 13.12 7.91 8.40
C THR A 68 11.70 7.61 8.87
N GLU A 69 11.54 6.80 9.92
CA GLU A 69 10.24 6.48 10.50
C GLU A 69 9.53 7.71 11.05
N LEU A 70 10.24 8.56 11.81
CA LEU A 70 9.70 9.81 12.34
C LEU A 70 9.26 10.78 11.24
N GLN A 71 10.02 10.88 10.15
CA GLN A 71 9.61 11.68 8.99
C GLN A 71 8.32 11.13 8.38
N ALA A 72 8.25 9.80 8.17
CA ALA A 72 7.08 9.15 7.60
C ALA A 72 5.83 9.37 8.47
N SER A 73 5.92 9.16 9.78
CA SER A 73 4.80 9.36 10.70
C SER A 73 4.35 10.83 10.77
N SER A 74 5.29 11.77 10.80
CA SER A 74 4.98 13.19 10.93
C SER A 74 4.32 13.76 9.67
N SER A 75 4.72 13.28 8.49
CA SER A 75 4.13 13.70 7.22
C SER A 75 2.62 13.40 7.14
N GLN A 76 2.19 12.26 7.68
CA GLN A 76 0.78 11.86 7.72
C GLN A 76 -0.02 12.72 8.69
N VAL A 77 0.56 13.11 9.84
CA VAL A 77 -0.09 14.01 10.80
C VAL A 77 -0.34 15.38 10.18
N ILE A 78 0.65 15.94 9.47
CA ILE A 78 0.51 17.22 8.77
C ILE A 78 -0.56 17.12 7.68
N ALA A 79 -0.53 16.04 6.87
CA ALA A 79 -1.54 15.82 5.83
C ALA A 79 -2.95 15.67 6.42
N GLN A 80 -3.10 14.94 7.53
CA GLN A 80 -4.38 14.79 8.23
C GLN A 80 -4.88 16.13 8.75
N TYR A 81 -4.00 16.94 9.35
CA TYR A 81 -4.36 18.28 9.82
C TYR A 81 -4.79 19.19 8.66
N TYR A 82 -4.06 19.15 7.53
CA TYR A 82 -4.44 19.85 6.31
C TYR A 82 -5.85 19.44 5.83
N GLN A 83 -6.16 18.15 5.78
CA GLN A 83 -7.48 17.69 5.35
C GLN A 83 -8.59 18.13 6.32
N LEU A 84 -8.33 18.13 7.62
CA LEU A 84 -9.28 18.63 8.63
C LEU A 84 -9.61 20.11 8.43
N ILE A 85 -8.60 20.96 8.27
CA ILE A 85 -8.82 22.42 8.10
C ILE A 85 -9.36 22.78 6.71
N ARG A 86 -9.01 22.01 5.67
CA ARG A 86 -9.44 22.27 4.29
C ARG A 86 -10.89 21.88 4.06
N LEU A 87 -11.28 20.69 4.53
CA LEU A 87 -12.62 20.14 4.26
C LEU A 87 -13.63 20.61 5.31
N GLY A 88 -13.22 20.66 6.58
CA GLY A 88 -14.14 20.85 7.69
C GLY A 88 -15.24 19.77 7.73
N TYR A 89 -16.23 19.94 8.61
CA TYR A 89 -17.31 18.97 8.74
C TYR A 89 -18.10 18.79 7.43
N GLU A 90 -18.41 19.88 6.75
CA GLU A 90 -19.21 19.86 5.52
C GLU A 90 -18.48 19.13 4.38
N GLY A 91 -17.19 19.38 4.17
CA GLY A 91 -16.43 18.68 3.13
C GLY A 91 -16.35 17.17 3.37
N TYR A 92 -16.07 16.74 4.61
CA TYR A 92 -16.09 15.31 4.94
C TYR A 92 -17.47 14.69 4.78
N LYS A 93 -18.54 15.40 5.19
CA LYS A 93 -19.91 14.95 5.00
C LYS A 93 -20.22 14.73 3.51
N ASN A 94 -19.92 15.71 2.66
CA ASN A 94 -20.16 15.63 1.22
C ASN A 94 -19.39 14.46 0.58
N ILE A 95 -18.14 14.23 0.98
CA ILE A 95 -17.34 13.09 0.50
C ILE A 95 -18.00 11.76 0.90
N MET A 96 -18.41 11.61 2.16
CA MET A 96 -19.01 10.37 2.64
C MET A 96 -20.39 10.12 2.02
N GLU A 97 -21.20 11.16 1.82
CA GLU A 97 -22.47 11.07 1.10
C GLU A 97 -22.25 10.62 -0.35
N ASN A 98 -21.28 11.21 -1.07
CA ASN A 98 -20.92 10.79 -2.43
C ASN A 98 -20.45 9.32 -2.49
N CYS A 99 -19.59 8.89 -1.56
CA CYS A 99 -19.16 7.50 -1.47
C CYS A 99 -20.35 6.56 -1.25
N GLN A 100 -21.29 6.94 -0.38
CA GLN A 100 -22.46 6.13 -0.09
C GLN A 100 -23.42 6.06 -1.28
N GLU A 101 -23.65 7.17 -1.98
CA GLU A 101 -24.44 7.19 -3.21
C GLU A 101 -23.83 6.29 -4.30
N ASN A 102 -22.51 6.33 -4.49
CA ASN A 102 -21.84 5.48 -5.46
C ASN A 102 -21.89 4.00 -5.06
N ALA A 103 -21.84 3.68 -3.76
CA ALA A 103 -22.08 2.33 -3.27
C ALA A 103 -23.50 1.85 -3.61
N MET A 104 -24.51 2.70 -3.43
CA MET A 104 -25.91 2.37 -3.76
C MET A 104 -26.11 2.14 -5.26
N VAL A 105 -25.42 2.88 -6.11
CA VAL A 105 -25.49 2.67 -7.57
C VAL A 105 -24.84 1.37 -7.99
N LEU A 106 -23.67 1.05 -7.43
CA LEU A 106 -23.04 -0.24 -7.66
C LEU A 106 -23.95 -1.38 -7.19
N LYS A 107 -24.53 -1.26 -6.00
CA LYS A 107 -25.49 -2.23 -5.45
C LYS A 107 -26.68 -2.43 -6.40
N ALA A 108 -27.36 -1.36 -6.80
CA ALA A 108 -28.51 -1.43 -7.69
C ALA A 108 -28.14 -2.03 -9.06
N GLY A 109 -26.96 -1.69 -9.59
CA GLY A 109 -26.43 -2.27 -10.82
C GLY A 109 -26.21 -3.78 -10.72
N LEU A 110 -25.66 -4.25 -9.59
CA LEU A 110 -25.45 -5.67 -9.32
C LEU A 110 -26.78 -6.42 -9.11
N GLU A 111 -27.74 -5.83 -8.39
CA GLU A 111 -29.08 -6.41 -8.21
C GLU A 111 -29.82 -6.55 -9.55
N LYS A 112 -29.66 -5.57 -10.45
CA LYS A 112 -30.25 -5.61 -11.80
C LYS A 112 -29.73 -6.76 -12.66
N THR A 113 -28.50 -7.25 -12.42
CA THR A 113 -28.00 -8.44 -13.13
C THR A 113 -28.79 -9.70 -12.76
N GLY A 114 -29.41 -9.72 -11.57
CA GLY A 114 -30.12 -10.87 -11.03
C GLY A 114 -29.23 -12.05 -10.62
N ARG A 115 -27.91 -11.98 -10.83
CA ARG A 115 -26.95 -13.09 -10.63
C ARG A 115 -26.29 -13.12 -9.26
N PHE A 116 -26.38 -12.03 -8.49
CA PHE A 116 -25.71 -11.89 -7.20
C PHE A 116 -26.70 -11.74 -6.04
N ASN A 117 -26.29 -12.20 -4.86
CA ASN A 117 -26.89 -11.90 -3.57
C ASN A 117 -26.05 -10.82 -2.86
N ILE A 118 -26.67 -9.71 -2.46
CA ILE A 118 -25.99 -8.66 -1.69
C ILE A 118 -25.95 -9.07 -0.22
N VAL A 119 -24.74 -9.11 0.35
CA VAL A 119 -24.46 -9.51 1.74
C VAL A 119 -24.24 -8.29 2.64
N SER A 120 -23.74 -7.17 2.08
CA SER A 120 -23.53 -5.93 2.82
C SER A 120 -24.84 -5.21 3.17
N LYS A 121 -24.84 -4.52 4.31
CA LYS A 121 -25.94 -3.65 4.75
C LYS A 121 -25.88 -2.28 4.06
N ASP A 122 -27.02 -1.59 4.02
CA ASP A 122 -27.16 -0.28 3.38
C ASP A 122 -26.57 0.87 4.21
N ASN A 123 -26.45 0.67 5.52
CA ASN A 123 -25.92 1.67 6.44
C ASN A 123 -24.59 1.19 7.03
N GLY A 124 -23.58 2.06 7.01
CA GLY A 124 -22.24 1.76 7.51
C GLY A 124 -21.14 2.24 6.57
N VAL A 125 -20.07 1.46 6.47
CA VAL A 125 -18.93 1.77 5.60
C VAL A 125 -19.38 1.69 4.13
N PRO A 126 -19.00 2.66 3.27
CA PRO A 126 -19.28 2.63 1.83
C PRO A 126 -18.59 1.45 1.13
N LEU A 127 -19.26 0.29 1.12
CA LEU A 127 -18.79 -0.91 0.46
C LEU A 127 -19.97 -1.75 -0.02
N VAL A 128 -19.73 -2.59 -1.02
CA VAL A 128 -20.69 -3.59 -1.49
C VAL A 128 -20.02 -4.96 -1.43
N ALA A 129 -20.58 -5.84 -0.60
CA ALA A 129 -20.17 -7.24 -0.52
C ALA A 129 -21.27 -8.11 -1.12
N PHE A 130 -20.91 -8.99 -2.04
CA PHE A 130 -21.87 -9.80 -2.80
C PHE A 130 -21.33 -11.18 -3.15
N SER A 131 -22.22 -12.15 -3.28
CA SER A 131 -21.93 -13.55 -3.64
C SER A 131 -22.73 -13.96 -4.87
N LEU A 132 -22.27 -14.97 -5.61
CA LEU A 132 -23.05 -15.54 -6.71
C LEU A 132 -24.27 -16.28 -6.15
N LYS A 133 -25.42 -16.15 -6.83
CA LYS A 133 -26.61 -16.96 -6.50
C LYS A 133 -26.44 -18.43 -6.85
N ASP A 134 -25.72 -18.69 -7.93
CA ASP A 134 -25.39 -20.02 -8.41
C ASP A 134 -23.88 -20.11 -8.63
N SER A 135 -23.21 -20.79 -7.70
CA SER A 135 -21.76 -21.03 -7.74
C SER A 135 -21.42 -22.44 -8.26
N SER A 136 -22.35 -23.10 -8.97
CA SER A 136 -22.15 -24.48 -9.46
C SER A 136 -21.17 -24.58 -10.62
N ARG A 137 -21.20 -23.61 -11.54
CA ARG A 137 -20.35 -23.60 -12.75
C ARG A 137 -19.06 -22.80 -12.57
N HIS A 138 -19.16 -21.67 -11.88
CA HIS A 138 -18.09 -20.68 -11.72
C HIS A 138 -18.10 -20.17 -10.28
N THR A 139 -16.92 -19.83 -9.78
CA THR A 139 -16.75 -19.29 -8.43
C THR A 139 -16.48 -17.79 -8.47
N GLU A 140 -16.69 -17.12 -7.34
CA GLU A 140 -16.35 -15.71 -7.14
C GLU A 140 -14.87 -15.41 -7.41
N PHE A 141 -13.99 -16.40 -7.19
CA PHE A 141 -12.57 -16.31 -7.52
C PHE A 141 -12.32 -16.19 -9.03
N GLU A 142 -13.08 -16.93 -9.86
CA GLU A 142 -12.98 -16.80 -11.32
C GLU A 142 -13.47 -15.44 -11.81
N VAL A 143 -14.56 -14.92 -11.22
CA VAL A 143 -15.06 -13.57 -11.51
C VAL A 143 -13.99 -12.52 -11.15
N SER A 144 -13.36 -12.64 -9.98
CA SER A 144 -12.26 -11.77 -9.53
C SER A 144 -11.09 -11.78 -10.52
N ASP A 145 -10.65 -12.96 -10.96
CA ASP A 145 -9.53 -13.11 -11.90
C ASP A 145 -9.87 -12.55 -13.28
N MET A 146 -11.09 -12.75 -13.77
CA MET A 146 -11.51 -12.19 -15.06
C MET A 146 -11.63 -10.67 -15.04
N LEU A 147 -12.06 -10.08 -13.91
CA LEU A 147 -12.10 -8.64 -13.73
C LEU A 147 -10.71 -7.99 -13.82
N ARG A 148 -9.62 -8.72 -13.49
CA ARG A 148 -8.25 -8.22 -13.67
C ARG A 148 -7.91 -7.91 -15.11
N ARG A 149 -8.54 -8.56 -16.10
CA ARG A 149 -8.33 -8.26 -17.53
C ARG A 149 -8.79 -6.86 -17.92
N PHE A 150 -9.74 -6.31 -17.16
CA PHE A 150 -10.24 -4.94 -17.30
C PHE A 150 -9.49 -3.95 -16.40
N GLY A 151 -8.49 -4.41 -15.64
CA GLY A 151 -7.72 -3.61 -14.68
C GLY A 151 -8.36 -3.50 -13.29
N TRP A 152 -9.50 -4.16 -13.06
CA TRP A 152 -10.17 -4.13 -11.76
C TRP A 152 -9.52 -5.11 -10.77
N ILE A 153 -9.34 -4.66 -9.53
CA ILE A 153 -8.91 -5.51 -8.41
C ILE A 153 -10.08 -5.61 -7.43
N VAL A 154 -10.87 -6.68 -7.57
CA VAL A 154 -11.99 -6.98 -6.69
C VAL A 154 -11.68 -8.25 -5.91
N PRO A 155 -11.32 -8.19 -4.62
CA PRO A 155 -10.96 -9.37 -3.85
C PRO A 155 -12.18 -10.29 -3.65
N ALA A 156 -11.93 -11.60 -3.80
CA ALA A 156 -12.83 -12.67 -3.36
C ALA A 156 -12.25 -13.35 -2.11
N TYR A 157 -13.08 -13.65 -1.12
CA TYR A 157 -12.67 -14.40 0.07
C TYR A 157 -13.84 -15.20 0.66
N THR A 158 -13.52 -16.29 1.34
CA THR A 158 -14.48 -17.07 2.14
C THR A 158 -14.70 -16.41 3.49
N MET A 159 -15.94 -16.46 3.98
CA MET A 159 -16.29 -15.89 5.28
C MET A 159 -15.57 -16.58 6.45
N PRO A 160 -15.51 -15.95 7.64
CA PRO A 160 -14.89 -16.52 8.86
C PRO A 160 -15.48 -17.88 9.28
N PRO A 161 -14.90 -18.55 10.31
CA PRO A 161 -15.42 -19.80 10.85
C PRO A 161 -16.94 -19.73 11.11
N ASP A 162 -17.63 -20.84 10.88
CA ASP A 162 -19.11 -20.99 10.90
C ASP A 162 -19.86 -20.43 9.67
N ALA A 163 -19.17 -19.77 8.73
CA ALA A 163 -19.75 -19.31 7.47
C ALA A 163 -18.88 -19.58 6.22
N GLN A 164 -17.85 -20.44 6.32
CA GLN A 164 -16.85 -20.65 5.24
C GLN A 164 -17.44 -21.10 3.90
N HIS A 165 -18.64 -21.68 3.89
CA HIS A 165 -19.35 -22.06 2.67
C HIS A 165 -19.81 -20.85 1.83
N VAL A 166 -19.78 -19.64 2.40
CA VAL A 166 -20.10 -18.40 1.70
C VAL A 166 -18.81 -17.74 1.24
N THR A 167 -18.66 -17.62 -0.08
CA THR A 167 -17.60 -16.83 -0.72
C THR A 167 -18.20 -15.50 -1.17
N VAL A 168 -17.48 -14.40 -0.92
CA VAL A 168 -17.94 -13.06 -1.29
C VAL A 168 -16.89 -12.31 -2.08
N LEU A 169 -17.35 -11.49 -3.01
CA LEU A 169 -16.59 -10.38 -3.60
C LEU A 169 -16.86 -9.12 -2.78
N ARG A 170 -15.84 -8.29 -2.60
CA ARG A 170 -15.98 -7.02 -1.87
C ARG A 170 -15.41 -5.85 -2.65
N VAL A 171 -16.25 -4.84 -2.91
CA VAL A 171 -15.84 -3.56 -3.50
C VAL A 171 -15.96 -2.47 -2.43
N VAL A 172 -14.85 -1.82 -2.11
CA VAL A 172 -14.83 -0.68 -1.18
C VAL A 172 -14.84 0.61 -1.99
N ILE A 173 -15.78 1.50 -1.67
CA ILE A 173 -15.95 2.77 -2.35
C ILE A 173 -15.16 3.84 -1.58
N ARG A 174 -14.25 4.49 -2.29
CA ARG A 174 -13.38 5.54 -1.76
C ARG A 174 -13.71 6.88 -2.43
N GLU A 175 -13.14 7.96 -1.91
CA GLU A 175 -13.34 9.33 -2.42
C GLU A 175 -13.05 9.46 -3.93
N ASP A 176 -12.04 8.73 -4.44
CA ASP A 176 -11.64 8.72 -5.85
C ASP A 176 -12.55 7.87 -6.76
N PHE A 177 -13.49 7.12 -6.18
CA PHE A 177 -14.38 6.25 -6.92
C PHE A 177 -15.63 7.00 -7.38
N SER A 178 -15.58 7.53 -8.61
CA SER A 178 -16.65 8.30 -9.21
C SER A 178 -17.84 7.47 -9.68
N ARG A 179 -18.98 8.14 -9.92
CA ARG A 179 -20.18 7.53 -10.49
C ARG A 179 -19.90 6.79 -11.80
N THR A 180 -19.09 7.38 -12.68
CA THR A 180 -18.71 6.78 -13.96
C THR A 180 -17.92 5.49 -13.77
N LEU A 181 -17.06 5.41 -12.74
CA LEU A 181 -16.35 4.18 -12.41
C LEU A 181 -17.31 3.11 -11.86
N ALA A 182 -18.30 3.50 -11.05
CA ALA A 182 -19.33 2.59 -10.55
C ALA A 182 -20.12 1.94 -11.71
N GLU A 183 -20.61 2.75 -12.65
CA GLU A 183 -21.36 2.28 -13.82
C GLU A 183 -20.49 1.41 -14.73
N ARG A 184 -19.24 1.82 -14.97
CA ARG A 184 -18.29 1.05 -15.77
C ARG A 184 -17.99 -0.31 -15.14
N LEU A 185 -17.82 -0.36 -13.82
CA LEU A 185 -17.60 -1.61 -13.10
C LEU A 185 -18.79 -2.57 -13.28
N VAL A 186 -20.03 -2.09 -13.20
CA VAL A 186 -21.23 -2.92 -13.44
C VAL A 186 -21.25 -3.47 -14.87
N ILE A 187 -20.93 -2.64 -15.85
CA ILE A 187 -20.86 -3.05 -17.27
C ILE A 187 -19.80 -4.13 -17.48
N ASP A 188 -18.61 -3.96 -16.90
CA ASP A 188 -17.52 -4.91 -17.06
C ASP A 188 -17.80 -6.22 -16.29
N ILE A 189 -18.48 -6.16 -15.14
CA ILE A 189 -18.98 -7.36 -14.44
C ILE A 189 -19.98 -8.13 -15.31
N ASP A 190 -20.94 -7.44 -15.95
CA ASP A 190 -21.91 -8.08 -16.84
C ASP A 190 -21.24 -8.75 -18.06
N LYS A 191 -20.20 -8.13 -18.63
CA LYS A 191 -19.37 -8.76 -19.69
C LYS A 191 -18.67 -10.00 -19.17
N VAL A 192 -18.02 -9.93 -18.01
CA VAL A 192 -17.32 -11.07 -17.39
C VAL A 192 -18.29 -12.23 -17.16
N LEU A 193 -19.50 -11.96 -16.68
CA LEU A 193 -20.51 -12.99 -16.47
C LEU A 193 -20.95 -13.66 -17.79
N ARG A 194 -21.15 -12.88 -18.86
CA ARG A 194 -21.47 -13.44 -20.19
C ARG A 194 -20.34 -14.29 -20.75
N ASP A 195 -19.11 -13.83 -20.59
CA ASP A 195 -17.93 -14.59 -21.04
C ASP A 195 -17.82 -15.91 -20.26
N LEU A 196 -18.00 -15.88 -18.94
CA LEU A 196 -18.04 -17.08 -18.10
C LEU A 196 -19.15 -18.06 -18.54
N ASP A 197 -20.34 -17.56 -18.87
CA ASP A 197 -21.44 -18.41 -19.34
C ASP A 197 -21.10 -19.21 -20.61
N THR A 198 -20.22 -18.68 -21.47
CA THR A 198 -19.73 -19.36 -22.69
C THR A 198 -18.63 -20.39 -22.42
N LEU A 199 -17.96 -20.32 -21.28
CA LEU A 199 -16.89 -21.24 -20.93
C LEU A 199 -17.45 -22.52 -20.30
N PRO A 200 -16.85 -23.70 -20.59
CA PRO A 200 -17.21 -24.92 -19.90
C PRO A 200 -16.94 -24.74 -18.40
N ALA A 201 -17.82 -25.29 -17.55
CA ALA A 201 -17.60 -25.30 -16.12
C ALA A 201 -16.22 -25.92 -15.86
N ARG A 202 -15.33 -25.17 -15.21
CA ARG A 202 -14.02 -25.70 -14.87
C ARG A 202 -14.27 -26.83 -13.89
N VAL A 203 -13.84 -28.05 -14.23
CA VAL A 203 -13.89 -29.18 -13.30
C VAL A 203 -13.21 -28.69 -12.03
N THR A 204 -13.97 -28.58 -10.95
CA THR A 204 -13.46 -28.22 -9.65
C THR A 204 -12.54 -29.35 -9.24
N GLU A 205 -11.24 -29.22 -9.48
CA GLU A 205 -10.27 -29.96 -8.68
C GLU A 205 -10.51 -29.50 -7.25
N LYS A 206 -11.22 -30.35 -6.50
CA LYS A 206 -11.33 -30.23 -5.06
C LYS A 206 -9.90 -30.29 -4.52
N VAL A 207 -9.31 -29.13 -4.25
CA VAL A 207 -8.14 -29.01 -3.36
C VAL A 207 -8.53 -29.33 -1.90
N ALA A 208 -9.80 -29.65 -1.64
CA ALA A 208 -10.27 -30.25 -0.40
C ALA A 208 -10.34 -31.79 -0.50
N ALA A 209 -9.18 -32.45 -0.65
CA ALA A 209 -9.00 -33.88 -0.36
C ALA A 209 -7.51 -34.27 -0.46
N THR A 210 -6.66 -33.77 0.45
CA THR A 210 -5.37 -34.41 0.74
C THR A 210 -5.01 -34.39 2.23
N GLU A 211 -5.98 -34.21 3.12
CA GLU A 211 -5.78 -34.35 4.58
C GLU A 211 -6.43 -35.61 5.18
N GLU A 212 -7.20 -36.41 4.43
CA GLU A 212 -7.88 -37.60 4.99
C GLU A 212 -7.50 -38.96 4.36
N GLN A 213 -6.49 -39.03 3.49
CA GLN A 213 -5.97 -40.31 2.95
C GLN A 213 -4.56 -40.70 3.41
N ALA A 214 -4.09 -40.16 4.54
CA ALA A 214 -2.81 -40.56 5.15
C ALA A 214 -2.96 -41.31 6.49
N GLN A 215 -4.08 -42.00 6.71
CA GLN A 215 -4.26 -42.83 7.92
C GLN A 215 -4.13 -44.34 7.72
N ASN A 216 -3.73 -44.83 6.55
CA ASN A 216 -3.37 -46.26 6.38
C ASN A 216 -2.18 -46.51 5.45
N GLY A 217 -1.14 -45.70 5.58
CA GLY A 217 0.18 -45.98 5.03
C GLY A 217 1.24 -45.41 5.96
N GLY A 218 1.89 -46.27 6.73
CA GLY A 218 2.89 -45.86 7.72
C GLY A 218 4.06 -45.13 7.09
N VAL A 219 4.07 -43.79 7.21
CA VAL A 219 5.23 -42.95 6.94
C VAL A 219 5.85 -42.59 8.29
N VAL A 220 7.03 -43.13 8.55
CA VAL A 220 7.84 -42.77 9.72
C VAL A 220 8.19 -41.29 9.61
N LYS A 221 7.64 -40.46 10.50
CA LYS A 221 7.97 -39.04 10.64
C LYS A 221 9.46 -38.92 10.98
N LYS A 222 10.28 -38.44 10.05
CA LYS A 222 11.69 -38.08 10.32
C LYS A 222 11.72 -36.95 11.35
N SER A 223 12.69 -37.02 12.26
CA SER A 223 12.82 -36.03 13.35
C SER A 223 13.20 -34.66 12.80
N ASP A 224 12.79 -33.57 13.46
CA ASP A 224 13.05 -32.19 13.02
C ASP A 224 14.56 -31.91 12.83
N ILE A 225 15.41 -32.63 13.57
CA ILE A 225 16.87 -32.58 13.46
C ILE A 225 17.36 -33.13 12.11
N GLU A 226 16.70 -34.15 11.58
CA GLU A 226 17.03 -34.77 10.28
C GLU A 226 16.64 -33.84 9.12
N VAL A 227 15.48 -33.19 9.22
CA VAL A 227 15.02 -32.19 8.24
C VAL A 227 15.94 -30.97 8.23
N GLN A 228 16.32 -30.47 9.41
CA GLN A 228 17.29 -29.38 9.55
C GLN A 228 18.65 -29.75 8.95
N ARG A 229 19.14 -30.98 9.15
CA ARG A 229 20.39 -31.47 8.55
C ARG A 229 20.31 -31.56 7.03
N GLU A 230 19.22 -32.08 6.46
CA GLU A 230 19.04 -32.15 5.00
C GLU A 230 19.01 -30.75 4.37
N ILE A 231 18.26 -29.81 4.96
CA ILE A 231 18.21 -28.41 4.51
C ILE A 231 19.61 -27.77 4.58
N THR A 232 20.31 -27.95 5.70
CA THR A 232 21.66 -27.38 5.90
C THR A 232 22.65 -27.96 4.90
N THR A 233 22.56 -29.26 4.62
CA THR A 233 23.43 -29.95 3.66
C THR A 233 23.16 -29.48 2.23
N ALA A 234 21.89 -29.32 1.86
CA ALA A 234 21.49 -28.77 0.56
C ALA A 234 21.98 -27.32 0.39
N TRP A 235 21.88 -26.51 1.45
CA TRP A 235 22.35 -25.12 1.45
C TRP A 235 23.88 -25.03 1.34
N MET A 236 24.61 -25.88 2.07
CA MET A 236 26.08 -25.96 1.97
C MET A 236 26.52 -26.37 0.56
N LYS A 237 25.82 -27.32 -0.07
CA LYS A 237 26.10 -27.75 -1.45
C LYS A 237 25.87 -26.61 -2.44
N PHE A 238 24.76 -25.89 -2.31
CA PHE A 238 24.44 -24.73 -3.13
C PHE A 238 25.50 -23.61 -3.00
N VAL A 239 25.94 -23.30 -1.77
CA VAL A 239 26.98 -22.29 -1.53
C VAL A 239 28.34 -22.73 -2.09
N ALA A 240 28.68 -24.02 -1.97
CA ALA A 240 29.92 -24.56 -2.52
C ALA A 240 29.94 -24.50 -4.06
N ASP A 241 28.82 -24.80 -4.71
CA ASP A 241 28.68 -24.69 -6.17
C ASP A 241 28.77 -23.22 -6.63
N LYS A 242 28.19 -22.28 -5.87
CA LYS A 242 28.27 -20.85 -6.16
C LYS A 242 29.68 -20.25 -5.96
N LYS A 243 30.49 -20.82 -5.06
CA LYS A 243 31.91 -20.45 -4.90
C LYS A 243 32.79 -20.95 -6.05
N LYS A 244 32.44 -22.07 -6.70
CA LYS A 244 33.16 -22.56 -7.89
C LYS A 244 32.93 -21.72 -9.13
N THR A 245 31.79 -21.02 -9.23
CA THR A 245 31.44 -20.20 -10.40
C THR A 245 32.01 -18.77 -10.37
N ASN A 246 32.52 -18.29 -9.23
CA ASN A 246 33.01 -16.92 -9.07
C ASN A 246 34.55 -16.78 -9.10
N GLY A 247 35.26 -17.78 -9.65
CA GLY A 247 36.69 -17.68 -9.90
C GLY A 247 37.00 -17.94 -11.37
N VAL A 248 37.06 -16.89 -12.18
CA VAL A 248 38.00 -16.61 -13.29
C VAL A 248 37.55 -15.33 -14.02
N CYS A 249 38.53 -14.42 -14.19
CA CYS A 249 38.53 -13.06 -14.76
C CYS A 249 38.03 -11.93 -13.85
#